data_AF-A0A2G9V2F6-F1
#
_entry.id   AF-A0A2G9V2F6-F1
#
_cell.length_a   1.000
_cell.length_b   1.000
_cell.length_c   1.000
_cell.angle_alpha   90.00
_cell.angle_beta   90.00
_cell.angle_gamma   90.00
#
_symmetry.space_group_name_H-M   'P 1'
#
loop_
_entity.id
_entity.type
_entity.pdbx_description
1 polymer ?
#
loop_
_entity_poly.entity_id
_entity_poly.type
_entity_poly.pdbx_seq_one_letter_code
_entity_poly.pdbx_strand_id
1 'polypeptide(L)'
;MAILFMFLFQITFFNAVMVLCCRREIAGRHSLFCYRVSQAGKRENDTCASSISTTLGDSLARFVSTTQGKILIVIFYFIYLTASINFALELPLGLDLKLLTPSGSYLADFLRAEERLFKEYGLYCFAVVRLRNWSLIDPNERRRLLALYDDLSR
;
A
#
# COMPACT_ATOMS: atom_id res chain seq x y z
N MET A 1 14.47 -8.33 -3.16
CA MET A 1 15.39 -9.25 -2.44
C MET A 1 14.81 -9.81 -1.14
N ALA A 2 14.18 -9.00 -0.28
CA ALA A 2 13.59 -9.48 0.99
C ALA A 2 12.54 -10.60 0.83
N ILE A 3 11.59 -10.45 -0.11
CA ILE A 3 10.52 -11.45 -0.34
C ILE A 3 11.09 -12.81 -0.79
N LEU A 4 12.09 -12.79 -1.68
CA LEU A 4 12.76 -14.02 -2.15
C LEU A 4 13.48 -14.71 -0.98
N PHE A 5 14.19 -13.95 -0.16
CA PHE A 5 14.86 -14.48 1.03
C PHE A 5 13.85 -15.06 2.05
N MET A 6 12.72 -14.37 2.30
CA MET A 6 11.65 -14.88 3.16
C MET A 6 11.07 -16.19 2.62
N PHE A 7 10.84 -16.29 1.32
CA PHE A 7 10.33 -17.51 0.68
C PHE A 7 11.31 -18.69 0.84
N LEU A 8 12.60 -18.47 0.57
CA LEU A 8 13.62 -19.50 0.76
C LEU A 8 13.73 -19.92 2.23
N PHE A 9 13.69 -18.97 3.16
CA PHE A 9 13.73 -19.24 4.60
C PHE A 9 12.47 -20.00 5.08
N GLN A 10 11.29 -19.66 4.56
CA GLN A 10 10.04 -20.35 4.89
C GLN A 10 10.02 -21.80 4.36
N ILE A 11 10.54 -22.05 3.16
CA ILE A 11 10.58 -23.40 2.58
C ILE A 11 11.65 -24.29 3.25
N THR A 12 12.79 -23.72 3.64
CA THR A 12 13.92 -24.51 4.14
C THR A 12 13.95 -24.55 5.68
N PHE A 13 14.18 -23.41 6.32
CA PHE A 13 14.38 -23.33 7.76
C PHE A 13 13.08 -23.60 8.54
N PHE A 14 11.98 -22.94 8.17
CA PHE A 14 10.71 -23.13 8.87
C PHE A 14 10.17 -24.55 8.70
N ASN A 15 10.25 -25.11 7.49
CA ASN A 15 9.88 -26.50 7.24
C ASN A 15 10.75 -27.49 8.04
N ALA A 16 12.07 -27.27 8.11
CA ALA A 16 12.96 -28.10 8.92
C ALA A 16 12.59 -28.07 10.41
N VAL A 17 12.29 -26.88 10.96
CA VAL A 17 11.82 -26.74 12.35
C VAL A 17 10.47 -27.44 12.55
N MET A 18 9.53 -27.31 11.62
CA MET A 18 8.23 -28.00 11.67
C MET A 18 8.38 -29.53 11.66
N VAL A 19 9.26 -30.07 10.81
CA VAL A 19 9.56 -31.52 10.79
C VAL A 19 10.21 -31.98 12.10
N LEU A 20 11.11 -31.18 12.67
CA LEU A 20 11.71 -31.47 13.97
C LEU A 20 10.66 -31.46 15.08
N CYS A 21 9.73 -30.50 15.08
CA CYS A 21 8.60 -30.47 16.01
C CYS A 21 7.70 -31.71 15.85
N CYS A 22 7.36 -32.09 14.62
CA CYS A 22 6.57 -33.29 14.33
C CYS A 22 7.27 -34.56 14.84
N ARG A 23 8.58 -34.71 14.60
CA ARG A 23 9.36 -35.84 15.15
C ARG A 23 9.39 -35.86 16.68
N ARG A 24 9.36 -34.69 17.34
CA ARG A 24 9.32 -34.57 18.80
C ARG A 24 7.94 -34.91 19.37
N GLU A 25 6.89 -34.48 18.68
CA GLU A 25 5.50 -34.78 18.99
C GLU A 25 5.22 -36.29 18.94
N ILE A 26 5.64 -36.96 17.86
CA ILE A 26 5.53 -38.43 17.72
C ILE A 26 6.30 -39.16 18.83
N ALA A 27 7.41 -38.60 19.31
CA ALA A 27 8.20 -39.16 20.41
C ALA A 27 7.62 -38.87 21.82
N GLY A 28 6.46 -38.19 21.93
CA GLY A 28 5.80 -37.89 23.20
C GLY A 28 6.58 -36.91 24.08
N ARG A 29 7.40 -36.04 23.49
CA ARG A 29 8.16 -35.01 24.23
C ARG A 29 7.46 -33.66 24.14
N HIS A 30 7.43 -32.94 25.26
CA HIS A 30 6.83 -31.60 25.31
C HIS A 30 7.52 -30.66 24.32
N SER A 31 6.74 -29.94 23.51
CA SER A 31 7.21 -29.15 22.35
C SER A 31 8.38 -28.21 22.73
N LEU A 32 8.25 -27.46 23.83
CA LEU A 32 9.25 -26.48 24.27
C LEU A 32 10.31 -27.00 25.25
N PHE A 33 9.98 -27.97 26.11
CA PHE A 33 10.82 -28.31 27.28
C PHE A 33 11.63 -29.60 27.14
N CYS A 34 11.57 -30.30 26.00
CA CYS A 34 12.29 -31.56 25.74
C CYS A 34 12.04 -32.69 26.76
N TYR A 35 11.20 -32.47 27.77
CA TYR A 35 10.86 -33.41 28.81
C TYR A 35 9.90 -34.47 28.27
N ARG A 36 10.12 -35.72 28.68
CA ARG A 36 9.26 -36.84 28.28
C ARG A 36 8.00 -36.79 29.14
N VAL A 37 6.90 -36.38 28.54
CA VAL A 37 5.59 -36.50 29.19
C VAL A 37 5.15 -37.95 28.99
N SER A 38 4.97 -38.68 30.09
CA SER A 38 4.35 -40.01 30.03
C SER A 38 2.91 -39.83 29.53
N GLN A 39 2.67 -40.14 28.26
CA GLN A 39 1.30 -40.23 27.75
C GLN A 39 0.67 -41.52 28.26
N ALA A 40 0.24 -41.51 29.52
CA ALA A 40 -0.79 -42.42 29.98
C ALA A 40 -2.10 -42.02 29.29
N GLY A 41 -2.39 -42.69 28.18
CA GLY A 41 -3.72 -42.84 27.60
C GLY A 41 -4.57 -41.58 27.50
N LYS A 42 -4.30 -40.75 26.49
CA LYS A 42 -5.36 -40.04 25.76
C LYS A 42 -4.84 -39.61 24.40
N ARG A 43 -5.10 -40.45 23.39
CA ARG A 43 -5.38 -39.97 22.03
C ARG A 43 -6.72 -39.24 22.10
N GLU A 44 -6.74 -38.07 22.71
CA GLU A 44 -7.89 -37.18 22.64
C GLU A 44 -7.57 -36.19 21.54
N ASN A 45 -8.29 -36.35 20.44
CA ASN A 45 -8.27 -35.52 19.27
C ASN A 45 -8.01 -34.05 19.61
N ASP A 46 -6.98 -33.45 19.03
CA ASP A 46 -6.86 -31.99 18.90
C ASP A 46 -7.94 -31.47 17.92
N THR A 47 -9.20 -31.68 18.28
CA THR A 47 -10.39 -31.11 17.62
C THR A 47 -10.62 -29.68 18.07
N CYS A 48 -9.80 -29.12 18.97
CA CYS A 48 -10.12 -27.85 19.61
C CYS A 48 -9.83 -26.62 18.72
N ALA A 49 -8.80 -26.64 17.88
CA ALA A 49 -8.61 -25.61 16.85
C ALA A 49 -9.45 -25.88 15.57
N SER A 50 -9.78 -27.16 15.34
CA SER A 50 -10.57 -27.59 14.19
C SER A 50 -12.02 -27.15 14.28
N SER A 51 -12.67 -27.23 15.46
CA SER A 51 -14.11 -26.96 15.60
C SER A 51 -14.56 -25.57 15.13
N ILE A 52 -13.78 -24.51 15.37
CA ILE A 52 -14.14 -23.16 14.88
C ILE A 52 -13.88 -23.06 13.37
N SER A 53 -12.75 -23.59 12.90
CA SER A 53 -12.36 -23.53 11.49
C SER A 53 -13.24 -24.39 10.57
N THR A 54 -13.71 -25.54 11.04
CA THR A 54 -14.59 -26.44 10.27
C THR A 54 -16.01 -25.90 10.25
N THR A 55 -16.54 -25.44 11.38
CA THR A 55 -17.92 -24.92 11.42
C THR A 55 -18.10 -23.60 10.67
N LEU A 56 -17.18 -22.65 10.86
CA LEU A 56 -17.20 -21.39 10.12
C LEU A 56 -16.79 -21.58 8.66
N GLY A 57 -15.77 -22.40 8.41
CA GLY A 57 -15.31 -22.74 7.07
C GLY A 57 -16.41 -23.41 6.24
N ASP A 58 -17.10 -24.40 6.80
CA ASP A 58 -18.18 -25.11 6.10
C ASP A 58 -19.41 -24.22 5.88
N SER A 59 -19.74 -23.36 6.85
CA SER A 59 -20.85 -22.41 6.73
C SER A 59 -20.58 -21.35 5.65
N LEU A 60 -19.38 -20.77 5.66
CA LEU A 60 -18.95 -19.77 4.67
C LEU A 60 -18.78 -20.41 3.28
N ALA A 61 -18.25 -21.63 3.21
CA ALA A 61 -18.17 -22.38 1.96
C ALA A 61 -19.56 -22.68 1.38
N ARG A 62 -20.55 -23.07 2.22
CA ARG A 62 -21.95 -23.24 1.77
C ARG A 62 -22.56 -21.92 1.30
N PHE A 63 -22.25 -20.81 1.97
CA PHE A 63 -22.73 -19.48 1.58
C PHE A 63 -22.13 -19.01 0.24
N VAL A 64 -20.84 -19.24 0.01
CA VAL A 64 -20.17 -18.90 -1.27
C VAL A 64 -20.58 -19.85 -2.40
N SER A 65 -20.89 -21.12 -2.10
CA SER A 65 -21.23 -22.12 -3.10
C SER A 65 -22.62 -21.94 -3.70
N THR A 66 -23.58 -21.39 -2.95
CA THR A 66 -24.94 -21.13 -3.44
C THR A 66 -24.96 -20.08 -4.54
N THR A 67 -25.75 -20.32 -5.60
CA THR A 67 -25.85 -19.43 -6.77
C THR A 67 -26.27 -18.01 -6.39
N GLN A 68 -27.15 -17.88 -5.39
CA GLN A 68 -27.59 -16.57 -4.89
C GLN A 68 -26.46 -15.82 -4.17
N GLY A 69 -25.62 -16.52 -3.39
CA GLY A 69 -24.46 -15.94 -2.71
C GLY A 69 -23.43 -15.40 -3.69
N LYS A 70 -23.16 -16.12 -4.80
CA LYS A 70 -22.23 -15.66 -5.85
C LYS A 70 -22.68 -14.36 -6.50
N ILE A 71 -23.97 -14.24 -6.83
CA ILE A 71 -24.53 -13.03 -7.45
C ILE A 71 -24.41 -11.85 -6.47
N LEU A 72 -24.74 -12.06 -5.19
CA LEU A 72 -24.61 -11.04 -4.15
C LEU A 72 -23.15 -10.55 -4.03
N ILE A 73 -22.18 -11.46 -3.94
CA ILE A 73 -20.76 -11.11 -3.80
C ILE A 73 -20.28 -10.26 -4.99
N VAL A 74 -20.66 -10.66 -6.22
CA VAL A 74 -20.30 -9.91 -7.42
C VAL A 74 -20.89 -8.50 -7.39
N ILE A 75 -22.16 -8.35 -7.01
CA ILE A 75 -22.81 -7.03 -6.89
C ILE A 75 -22.10 -6.16 -5.85
N PHE A 76 -21.78 -6.70 -4.67
CA PHE A 76 -21.03 -5.97 -3.64
C PHE A 76 -19.65 -5.53 -4.13
N TYR A 77 -18.94 -6.38 -4.87
CA TYR A 77 -17.66 -6.03 -5.47
C TYR A 77 -17.77 -4.91 -6.52
N PHE A 78 -18.81 -4.92 -7.35
CA PHE A 78 -19.06 -3.85 -8.32
C PHE A 78 -19.39 -2.50 -7.64
N ILE A 79 -20.22 -2.53 -6.59
CA ILE A 79 -20.52 -1.34 -5.78
C ILE A 79 -19.23 -0.82 -5.14
N TYR A 80 -18.43 -1.71 -4.55
CA TYR A 80 -17.15 -1.36 -3.95
C TYR A 80 -16.16 -0.75 -4.96
N LEU A 81 -16.03 -1.34 -6.15
CA LEU A 81 -15.17 -0.81 -7.22
C LEU A 81 -15.61 0.59 -7.64
N THR A 82 -16.91 0.78 -7.88
CA THR A 82 -17.45 2.07 -8.32
C THR A 82 -17.25 3.15 -7.25
N ALA A 83 -17.51 2.81 -5.98
CA ALA A 83 -17.26 3.72 -4.86
C ALA A 83 -15.78 4.06 -4.71
N SER A 84 -14.89 3.07 -4.84
CA SER A 84 -13.44 3.28 -4.75
C SER A 84 -12.92 4.16 -5.88
N ILE A 85 -13.43 4.01 -7.11
CA ILE A 85 -13.03 4.84 -8.24
C ILE A 85 -13.52 6.28 -8.03
N ASN A 86 -14.78 6.48 -7.63
CA ASN A 86 -15.30 7.81 -7.34
C ASN A 86 -14.50 8.51 -6.23
N PHE A 87 -14.20 7.81 -5.14
CA PHE A 87 -13.42 8.36 -4.04
C PHE A 87 -11.95 8.63 -4.42
N ALA A 88 -11.37 7.80 -5.29
CA ALA A 88 -10.02 8.02 -5.79
C ALA A 88 -9.92 9.29 -6.68
N LEU A 89 -10.99 9.67 -7.37
CA LEU A 89 -11.05 10.89 -8.18
C LEU A 89 -11.17 12.16 -7.33
N GLU A 90 -11.79 12.07 -6.15
CA GLU A 90 -11.93 13.20 -5.21
C GLU A 90 -10.66 13.46 -4.40
N LEU A 91 -9.66 12.58 -4.48
CA LEU A 91 -8.41 12.73 -3.73
C LEU A 91 -7.60 13.90 -4.29
N PRO A 92 -7.24 14.93 -3.48
CA PRO A 92 -6.41 16.02 -3.96
C PRO A 92 -5.05 15.48 -4.40
N LEU A 93 -4.72 15.64 -5.68
CA LEU A 93 -3.43 15.24 -6.22
C LEU A 93 -2.36 16.26 -5.81
N GLY A 94 -1.57 15.93 -4.81
CA GLY A 94 -0.44 16.75 -4.38
C GLY A 94 0.10 16.32 -3.04
N LEU A 95 1.43 16.37 -2.89
CA LEU A 95 2.05 16.23 -1.59
C LEU A 95 2.09 17.60 -0.93
N ASP A 96 1.24 17.82 0.07
CA ASP A 96 1.34 19.02 0.89
C ASP A 96 2.69 18.99 1.61
N LEU A 97 3.56 19.97 1.31
CA LEU A 97 4.90 20.08 1.87
C LEU A 97 4.85 20.14 3.41
N LYS A 98 3.74 20.62 3.99
CA LYS A 98 3.49 20.63 5.43
C LYS A 98 3.43 19.22 6.04
N LEU A 99 3.06 18.20 5.26
CA LEU A 99 3.02 16.80 5.72
C LEU A 99 4.41 16.15 5.74
N LEU A 100 5.37 16.69 4.97
CA LEU A 100 6.76 16.24 5.00
C LEU A 100 7.54 16.83 6.17
N THR A 101 7.11 17.97 6.69
CA THR A 101 7.78 18.60 7.82
C THR A 101 7.45 17.89 9.14
N PRO A 102 8.44 17.59 9.98
CA PRO A 102 8.20 17.08 11.33
C PRO A 102 7.23 17.99 12.09
N SER A 103 6.27 17.38 12.77
CA SER A 103 5.22 18.08 13.51
C SER A 103 5.84 18.97 14.60
N GLY A 104 5.59 20.29 14.54
CA GLY A 104 6.16 21.27 15.48
C GLY A 104 7.54 21.82 15.11
N SER A 105 8.04 21.51 13.91
CA SER A 105 9.25 22.17 13.39
C SER A 105 8.99 23.62 12.97
N TYR A 106 10.01 24.47 13.09
CA TYR A 106 9.96 25.87 12.60
C TYR A 106 9.55 25.97 11.13
N LEU A 107 10.00 25.01 10.31
CA LEU A 107 9.67 24.96 8.88
C LEU A 107 8.18 24.73 8.63
N ALA A 108 7.50 23.94 9.46
CA ALA A 108 6.06 23.73 9.37
C ALA A 108 5.28 25.03 9.63
N ASP A 109 5.72 25.81 10.62
CA ASP A 109 5.08 27.08 10.96
C ASP A 109 5.39 28.18 9.95
N PHE A 110 6.61 28.21 9.40
CA PHE A 110 6.97 29.08 8.29
C PHE A 110 6.09 28.83 7.06
N LEU A 111 5.98 27.57 6.59
CA LEU A 111 5.15 27.22 5.42
C LEU A 111 3.67 27.53 5.64
N ARG A 112 3.16 27.36 6.86
CA ARG A 112 1.78 27.76 7.21
C ARG A 112 1.60 29.27 7.20
N ALA A 113 2.57 30.04 7.67
CA ALA A 113 2.52 31.49 7.66
C ALA A 113 2.64 32.01 6.22
N GLU A 114 3.55 31.46 5.43
CA GLU A 114 3.73 31.79 4.01
C GLU A 114 2.44 31.59 3.21
N GLU A 115 1.79 30.42 3.35
CA GLU A 115 0.53 30.15 2.64
C GLU A 115 -0.61 31.09 3.08
N ARG A 116 -0.59 31.59 4.33
CA ARG A 116 -1.61 32.52 4.83
C ARG A 116 -1.37 33.96 4.35
N LEU A 117 -0.13 34.44 4.36
CA LEU A 117 0.20 35.82 4.03
C LEU A 117 0.43 36.06 2.53
N PHE A 118 0.92 35.05 1.80
CA PHE A 118 1.38 35.19 0.41
C PHE A 118 0.57 34.35 -0.58
N LYS A 119 -0.68 33.99 -0.26
CA LYS A 119 -1.52 33.16 -1.14
C LYS A 119 -1.69 33.72 -2.56
N GLU A 120 -1.65 35.04 -2.74
CA GLU A 120 -1.78 35.72 -4.03
C GLU A 120 -0.45 35.87 -4.79
N TYR A 121 0.69 35.69 -4.14
CA TYR A 121 2.00 35.77 -4.79
C TYR A 121 2.43 34.36 -5.24
N GLY A 122 2.25 34.07 -6.53
CA GLY A 122 2.77 32.86 -7.16
C GLY A 122 4.30 32.86 -7.30
N LEU A 123 4.89 31.67 -7.51
CA LEU A 123 6.33 31.58 -7.80
C LEU A 123 6.67 32.25 -9.15
N TYR A 124 7.90 32.75 -9.26
CA TYR A 124 8.43 33.27 -10.52
C TYR A 124 8.62 32.13 -11.54
N CYS A 125 7.96 32.23 -12.69
CA CYS A 125 8.15 31.32 -13.82
C CYS A 125 9.22 31.89 -14.77
N PHE A 126 10.26 31.11 -15.05
CA PHE A 126 11.29 31.47 -16.02
C PHE A 126 11.09 30.68 -17.31
N ALA A 127 10.82 31.38 -18.42
CA ALA A 127 10.81 30.78 -19.75
C ALA A 127 12.24 30.82 -20.33
N VAL A 128 12.93 29.68 -20.35
CA VAL A 128 14.27 29.58 -20.93
C VAL A 128 14.18 29.15 -22.39
N VAL A 129 14.53 30.07 -23.29
CA VAL A 129 14.54 29.81 -24.73
C VAL A 129 15.93 29.32 -25.14
N ARG A 130 16.02 28.13 -25.74
CA ARG A 130 17.29 27.61 -26.25
C ARG A 130 17.56 28.15 -27.65
N LEU A 131 18.61 28.95 -27.78
CA LEU A 131 18.98 29.62 -29.03
C LEU A 131 19.74 28.75 -30.04
N ARG A 132 19.86 27.44 -29.81
CA ARG A 132 20.72 26.59 -30.65
C ARG A 132 20.28 26.52 -32.12
N ASN A 133 18.98 26.67 -32.38
CA ASN A 133 18.40 26.60 -33.72
C ASN A 133 17.71 27.91 -34.17
N TRP A 134 17.71 28.95 -33.34
CA TRP A 134 16.95 30.19 -33.58
C TRP A 134 17.87 31.40 -33.59
N SER A 135 17.64 32.28 -34.54
CA SER A 135 18.44 33.46 -34.82
C SER A 135 17.67 34.69 -34.33
N LEU A 136 18.13 35.31 -33.24
CA LEU A 136 17.53 36.57 -32.75
C LEU A 136 17.72 37.75 -33.70
N ILE A 137 18.52 37.56 -34.76
CA ILE A 137 18.75 38.56 -35.79
C ILE A 137 17.52 38.70 -36.68
N ASP A 138 16.74 37.62 -36.84
CA ASP A 138 15.57 37.61 -37.69
C ASP A 138 14.40 38.39 -37.05
N PRO A 139 13.88 39.44 -37.71
CA PRO A 139 12.88 40.32 -37.13
C PRO A 139 11.55 39.60 -36.89
N ASN A 140 11.26 38.54 -37.65
CA ASN A 140 10.03 37.76 -37.52
C ASN A 140 10.05 36.83 -36.30
N GLU A 141 11.17 36.15 -36.04
CA GLU A 141 11.32 35.30 -34.84
C GLU A 141 11.30 36.16 -33.57
N ARG A 142 11.95 37.32 -33.59
CA ARG A 142 11.94 38.29 -32.49
C ARG A 142 10.52 38.78 -32.17
N ARG A 143 9.71 39.13 -33.17
CA ARG A 143 8.32 39.54 -32.95
C ARG A 143 7.48 38.43 -32.32
N ARG A 144 7.72 37.18 -32.72
CA ARG A 144 6.99 36.01 -32.19
C ARG A 144 7.36 35.73 -30.73
N LEU A 145 8.64 35.88 -30.38
CA LEU A 145 9.12 35.79 -29.00
C LEU A 145 8.59 36.91 -28.11
N LEU A 146 8.53 38.14 -28.62
CA LEU A 146 7.95 39.27 -27.90
C LEU A 146 6.44 39.09 -27.71
N ALA A 147 5.72 38.63 -28.73
CA ALA A 147 4.30 38.31 -28.60
C ALA A 147 4.04 37.21 -27.56
N LEU A 148 4.89 36.18 -27.52
CA LEU A 148 4.81 35.11 -26.53
C LEU A 148 5.15 35.58 -25.11
N TYR A 149 6.08 36.53 -24.97
CA TYR A 149 6.37 37.19 -23.69
C TYR A 149 5.17 38.00 -23.21
N ASP A 150 4.57 38.80 -24.09
CA ASP A 150 3.41 39.63 -23.74
C ASP A 150 2.21 38.75 -23.32
N ASP A 151 1.94 37.66 -24.04
CA ASP A 151 0.89 36.68 -23.69
C ASP A 151 1.14 35.98 -22.35
N LEU A 152 2.40 35.69 -22.00
CA LEU A 152 2.76 35.05 -20.73
C LEU A 152 2.84 36.02 -19.54
N SER A 153 3.03 37.30 -19.82
CA SER A 153 3.12 38.36 -18.79
C SER A 153 1.76 38.84 -18.28
N ARG A 154 0.68 38.37 -18.91
CA ARG A 154 -0.71 38.79 -18.66
C ARG A 154 -1.45 37.80 -17.78
#